data_AF-A0A369Z5Z7-F1
#
_entry.id   AF-A0A369Z5Z7-F1
#
_cell.length_a   1.000
_cell.length_b   1.000
_cell.length_c   1.000
_cell.angle_alpha   90.00
_cell.angle_beta   90.00
_cell.angle_gamma   90.00
#
_symmetry.space_group_name_H-M   'P 1'
#
loop_
_entity.id
_entity.type
_entity.pdbx_description
1 polymer ?
#
loop_
_entity_poly.entity_id
_entity_poly.type
_entity_poly.pdbx_seq_one_letter_code
_entity_poly.pdbx_strand_id
1 'polypeptide(L)'
;MIHLLYNLTSKGLLKALSFLLASGLFAMILLKSTAFGIYFGGKIPYFALLAFYGMGILWIHGIGFEIRSKIWQLVFLPLIGYTIVIPSLCILFLN
;
A
#
# COMPACT_ATOMS: atom_id res chain seq x y z
N MET A 1 6.49 -13.40 -16.94
CA MET A 1 6.26 -13.80 -15.53
C MET A 1 5.56 -12.69 -14.73
N ILE A 2 6.09 -11.46 -14.69
CA ILE A 2 5.48 -10.32 -13.93
C ILE A 2 4.00 -10.07 -14.29
N HIS A 3 3.66 -10.09 -15.58
CA HIS A 3 2.27 -9.94 -16.04
C HIS A 3 1.31 -11.00 -15.50
N LEU A 4 1.78 -12.24 -15.35
CA LEU A 4 0.97 -13.33 -14.79
C LEU A 4 0.70 -13.07 -13.31
N LEU A 5 1.74 -12.68 -12.56
CA LEU A 5 1.65 -12.37 -11.15
C LEU A 5 0.71 -11.18 -10.88
N TYR A 6 0.82 -10.12 -11.70
CA TYR A 6 -0.05 -8.95 -11.64
C TYR A 6 -1.52 -9.32 -11.90
N ASN A 7 -1.79 -10.17 -12.90
CA ASN A 7 -3.15 -10.62 -13.19
C ASN A 7 -3.71 -11.62 -12.17
N LEU A 8 -2.86 -12.44 -11.54
CA LEU A 8 -3.28 -13.31 -10.44
C LEU A 8 -3.79 -12.51 -9.24
N THR A 9 -3.19 -11.35 -9.00
CA THR A 9 -3.62 -10.42 -7.95
C THR A 9 -4.84 -9.58 -8.33
N SER A 10 -5.21 -9.48 -9.62
CA SER A 10 -6.28 -8.60 -10.10
C SER A 10 -7.70 -9.14 -9.91
N LYS A 11 -7.91 -10.05 -8.95
CA LYS A 11 -9.23 -10.59 -8.61
C LYS A 11 -10.07 -9.53 -7.90
N GLY A 12 -11.37 -9.48 -8.17
CA GLY A 12 -12.28 -8.46 -7.61
C GLY A 12 -12.20 -8.32 -6.08
N LEU A 13 -12.15 -9.43 -5.35
CA LEU A 13 -12.00 -9.42 -3.89
C LEU A 13 -10.67 -8.80 -3.43
N LEU A 14 -9.56 -9.08 -4.12
CA LEU A 14 -8.25 -8.53 -3.79
C LEU A 14 -8.18 -7.03 -4.11
N LYS A 15 -8.83 -6.58 -5.18
CA LYS A 15 -8.98 -5.15 -5.49
C LYS A 15 -9.76 -4.44 -4.38
N ALA A 16 -10.92 -4.96 -3.98
CA ALA A 16 -11.70 -4.42 -2.87
C ALA A 16 -10.90 -4.37 -1.55
N LEU A 17 -10.20 -5.46 -1.21
CA LEU A 17 -9.32 -5.51 -0.04
C LEU A 17 -8.21 -4.45 -0.10
N SER A 18 -7.58 -4.28 -1.27
CA SER A 18 -6.53 -3.28 -1.47
C SER A 18 -7.06 -1.87 -1.20
N PHE A 19 -8.24 -1.56 -1.73
CA PHE A 19 -8.87 -0.26 -1.55
C PHE A 19 -9.20 0.01 -0.07
N LEU A 20 -9.72 -1.00 0.64
CA LEU A 20 -10.00 -0.91 2.08
C LEU A 20 -8.74 -0.70 2.90
N LEU A 21 -7.67 -1.47 2.63
CA LEU A 21 -6.41 -1.34 3.37
C LEU A 21 -5.73 0.01 3.13
N ALA A 22 -5.69 0.48 1.88
CA ALA A 22 -5.13 1.80 1.55
C ALA A 22 -5.90 2.93 2.24
N SER A 23 -7.24 2.89 2.16
CA SER A 23 -8.10 3.89 2.81
C SER A 23 -8.02 3.80 4.33
N GLY A 24 -7.90 2.59 4.88
CA GLY A 24 -7.69 2.36 6.31
C GLY A 24 -6.36 2.91 6.80
N LEU A 25 -5.27 2.72 6.06
CA LEU A 25 -3.97 3.30 6.38
C LEU A 25 -4.02 4.83 6.32
N PHE A 26 -4.65 5.38 5.28
CA PHE A 26 -4.87 6.83 5.18
C PHE A 26 -5.61 7.38 6.40
N ALA A 27 -6.72 6.76 6.80
CA ALA A 27 -7.47 7.16 7.99
C ALA A 27 -6.62 7.06 9.27
N MET A 28 -5.83 5.97 9.42
CA MET A 28 -4.93 5.81 10.56
C MET A 28 -3.84 6.87 10.61
N ILE A 29 -3.25 7.25 9.47
CA ILE A 29 -2.26 8.34 9.41
C ILE A 29 -2.87 9.65 9.91
N LEU A 30 -4.14 9.95 9.57
CA LEU A 30 -4.82 11.15 10.06
C LEU A 30 -5.14 11.08 11.56
N LEU A 31 -5.70 9.96 12.01
CA LEU A 31 -6.12 9.76 13.41
C LEU A 31 -4.94 9.62 14.39
N LYS A 32 -3.81 9.08 13.92
CA LYS A 32 -2.60 8.79 14.69
C LYS A 32 -1.38 9.52 14.12
N SER A 33 -1.57 10.76 13.66
CA SER A 33 -0.54 11.55 12.97
C SER A 33 0.76 11.74 13.77
N THR A 34 0.67 11.89 15.10
CA THR A 34 1.83 11.96 15.99
C THR A 34 2.62 10.65 16.01
N ALA A 35 1.93 9.52 16.18
CA ALA A 35 2.57 8.19 16.14
C ALA A 35 3.18 7.92 14.77
N PHE A 36 2.47 8.26 13.69
CA PHE A 36 3.01 8.15 12.33
C PHE A 36 4.28 9.00 12.16
N GLY A 37 4.28 10.24 12.63
CA GLY A 37 5.46 11.11 12.60
C GLY A 37 6.65 10.53 13.35
N ILE A 38 6.44 9.90 14.51
CA ILE A 38 7.51 9.30 15.32
C ILE A 38 8.06 8.02 14.65
N TYR A 39 7.18 7.08 14.29
CA TYR A 39 7.59 5.75 13.83
C TYR A 39 8.00 5.71 12.35
N PHE A 40 7.43 6.57 11.51
CA PHE A 40 7.68 6.58 10.06
C PHE A 40 8.42 7.83 9.59
N GLY A 41 8.23 8.96 10.27
CA GLY A 41 8.86 10.25 9.93
C GLY A 41 10.09 10.60 10.77
N GLY A 42 10.43 9.80 11.79
CA GLY A 42 11.49 10.08 12.76
C GLY A 42 12.90 9.96 12.18
N LYS A 43 13.75 9.10 12.75
CA LYS A 43 15.16 9.00 12.36
C LYS A 43 15.39 8.60 10.90
N ILE A 44 14.42 7.91 10.29
CA ILE A 44 14.51 7.42 8.90
C ILE A 44 13.24 7.86 8.15
N PRO A 45 13.24 9.06 7.53
CA PRO A 45 12.05 9.63 6.89
C PRO A 45 11.58 8.83 5.66
N TYR A 46 12.44 7.94 5.14
CA TYR A 46 12.09 7.07 4.02
C TYR A 46 10.94 6.09 4.35
N PHE A 47 10.67 5.80 5.63
CA PHE A 47 9.53 4.94 5.99
C PHE A 47 8.18 5.61 5.75
N ALA A 48 8.07 6.93 5.93
CA ALA A 48 6.86 7.67 5.56
C ALA A 48 6.64 7.61 4.05
N LEU A 49 7.68 7.83 3.24
CA LEU A 49 7.61 7.71 1.78
C LEU A 49 7.25 6.29 1.35
N LEU A 50 7.83 5.28 1.99
CA LEU A 50 7.52 3.87 1.73
C LEU A 50 6.04 3.56 2.04
N ALA A 51 5.52 4.04 3.18
CA ALA A 51 4.12 3.86 3.54
C ALA A 51 3.16 4.50 2.51
N PHE A 52 3.45 5.74 2.08
CA PHE A 52 2.68 6.40 1.03
C PHE A 52 2.78 5.67 -0.32
N TYR A 53 3.97 5.15 -0.66
CA TYR A 53 4.17 4.35 -1.86
C TYR A 53 3.32 3.07 -1.84
N GLY A 54 3.38 2.31 -0.74
CA GLY A 54 2.55 1.11 -0.56
C GLY A 54 1.05 1.41 -0.62
N MET A 55 0.62 2.50 0.01
CA MET A 55 -0.76 2.99 -0.04
C MET A 55 -1.18 3.34 -1.48
N GLY A 56 -0.32 4.03 -2.23
CA GLY A 56 -0.56 4.37 -3.63
C GLY A 56 -0.70 3.12 -4.51
N ILE A 57 0.18 2.12 -4.35
CA ILE A 57 0.07 0.83 -5.05
C ILE A 57 -1.32 0.21 -4.80
N LEU A 58 -1.74 0.13 -3.54
CA LEU A 58 -3.00 -0.53 -3.19
C LEU A 58 -4.24 0.27 -3.63
N TRP A 59 -4.19 1.60 -3.69
CA TRP A 59 -5.28 2.38 -4.31
C TRP A 59 -5.36 2.19 -5.82
N ILE A 60 -4.23 2.25 -6.53
CA ILE A 60 -4.19 2.01 -7.99
C ILE A 60 -4.74 0.61 -8.30
N HIS A 61 -4.29 -0.40 -7.55
CA HIS A 61 -4.81 -1.75 -7.67
C HIS A 61 -6.30 -1.83 -7.31
N GLY A 62 -6.72 -1.17 -6.23
CA GLY A 62 -8.07 -1.25 -5.68
C GLY A 62 -9.15 -0.59 -6.54
N ILE A 63 -8.82 0.53 -7.20
CA ILE A 63 -9.69 1.17 -8.21
C ILE A 63 -9.85 0.26 -9.45
N GLY A 64 -8.97 -0.73 -9.61
CA GLY A 64 -9.01 -1.68 -10.72
C GLY A 64 -8.30 -1.18 -11.96
N PHE A 65 -7.38 -0.23 -11.83
CA PHE A 65 -6.57 0.28 -12.93
C PHE A 65 -5.69 -0.82 -13.54
N GLU A 66 -5.83 -1.05 -14.83
CA GLU A 66 -5.08 -2.08 -15.56
C GLU A 66 -3.81 -1.49 -16.20
N ILE A 67 -2.66 -1.87 -15.63
CA ILE A 67 -1.36 -1.41 -16.11
C ILE A 67 -0.88 -2.32 -17.23
N ARG A 68 -0.70 -1.77 -18.44
CA ARG A 68 -0.24 -2.54 -19.62
C ARG A 68 1.28 -2.66 -19.74
N SER A 69 2.03 -1.67 -19.22
CA SER A 69 3.50 -1.68 -19.29
C SER A 69 4.12 -2.60 -18.25
N LYS A 70 5.03 -3.48 -18.67
CA LYS A 70 5.72 -4.44 -17.78
C LYS A 70 6.53 -3.77 -16.68
N ILE A 71 7.18 -2.65 -16.98
CA ILE A 71 7.97 -1.89 -16.00
C ILE A 71 7.04 -1.34 -14.91
N TRP A 72 5.91 -0.77 -15.33
CA TRP A 72 4.93 -0.23 -14.38
C TRP A 72 4.19 -1.33 -13.60
N GLN A 73 3.97 -2.51 -14.18
CA GLN A 73 3.44 -3.67 -13.44
C GLN A 73 4.40 -4.13 -12.33
N LEU A 74 5.71 -3.98 -12.51
CA LEU A 74 6.70 -4.30 -11.49
C LEU A 74 6.72 -3.25 -10.38
N VAL A 75 6.72 -1.96 -10.74
CA VAL A 75 6.67 -0.84 -9.79
C VAL A 75 5.38 -0.92 -8.96
N PHE A 76 4.24 -1.07 -9.60
CA PHE A 76 2.93 -1.10 -8.93
C PHE A 76 2.42 -2.52 -8.64
N LEU A 77 3.32 -3.47 -8.36
CA LEU A 77 2.92 -4.83 -8.05
C LEU A 77 2.13 -4.88 -6.72
N PRO A 78 0.88 -5.37 -6.69
CA PRO A 78 0.03 -5.32 -5.49
C PRO A 78 0.65 -6.01 -4.26
N LEU A 79 1.40 -7.10 -4.47
CA LEU A 79 2.12 -7.80 -3.39
C LEU A 79 3.03 -6.86 -2.59
N ILE A 80 3.75 -5.96 -3.28
CA ILE A 80 4.64 -4.98 -2.63
C ILE A 80 3.80 -4.04 -1.75
N GLY A 81 2.67 -3.58 -2.28
CA GLY A 81 1.72 -2.76 -1.53
C GLY A 81 1.26 -3.44 -0.24
N TYR A 82 0.84 -4.72 -0.30
CA TYR A 82 0.43 -5.47 0.88
C TYR A 82 1.56 -5.64 1.91
N THR A 83 2.77 -5.97 1.46
CA THR A 83 3.93 -6.14 2.36
C THR A 83 4.34 -4.85 3.08
N ILE A 84 3.95 -3.69 2.56
CA ILE A 84 4.22 -2.39 3.19
C ILE A 84 3.05 -1.96 4.07
N VAL A 85 1.83 -1.99 3.53
CA VAL A 85 0.64 -1.42 4.17
C VAL A 85 0.20 -2.23 5.39
N ILE A 86 0.27 -3.56 5.34
CA ILE A 86 -0.17 -4.41 6.45
C ILE A 86 0.71 -4.17 7.70
N PRO A 87 2.05 -4.25 7.63
CA PRO A 87 2.89 -3.92 8.78
C PRO A 87 2.71 -2.47 9.25
N SER A 88 2.53 -1.53 8.31
CA SER A 88 2.33 -0.12 8.67
C SER A 88 1.06 0.07 9.51
N LEU A 89 -0.04 -0.56 9.11
CA LEU A 89 -1.29 -0.60 9.86
C LEU A 89 -1.12 -1.26 11.22
N CYS A 90 -0.43 -2.41 11.30
CA CYS A 90 -0.17 -3.07 12.58
C CYS A 90 0.61 -2.17 13.55
N ILE A 91 1.65 -1.49 13.07
CA ILE A 91 2.43 -0.56 13.89
C ILE A 91 1.56 0.59 14.41
N LEU A 92 0.75 1.22 13.55
CA LEU A 92 -0.12 2.33 13.94
C LEU A 92 -1.31 1.91 14.80
N PHE A 93 -1.76 0.65 14.69
CA PHE A 93 -2.87 0.15 15.49
C PHE A 93 -2.43 -0.24 16.90
N LEU A 94 -1.23 -0.80 17.04
CA LEU A 94 -0.67 -1.23 18.32
C LEU A 94 -0.08 -0.09 19.16
N ASN A 95 0.10 1.11 18.59
CA ASN A 95 0.63 2.30 19.25
C ASN A 95 -0.35 3.47 19.21
#